data_AF-A0A2E6Z4C9-F1
#
_entry.id   AF-A0A2E6Z4C9-F1
#
_cell.length_a   1.000
_cell.length_b   1.000
_cell.length_c   1.000
_cell.angle_alpha   90.00
_cell.angle_beta   90.00
_cell.angle_gamma   90.00
#
_symmetry.space_group_name_H-M   'P 1'
#
loop_
_entity.id
_entity.type
_entity.pdbx_description
1 polymer ?
#
loop_
_entity_poly.entity_id
_entity_poly.type
_entity_poly.pdbx_seq_one_letter_code
_entity_poly.pdbx_strand_id
1 'polypeptide(L)'
;MHTPIQFFMVVPEDLFRLGRKTTAKLDYIRPTPPRDEKEDTWDVKVYNKDGVSFVDSKSGGLSLFNYRNPKFGNLWWKIPASTKLPSGLHISLDKGGKEGKFHFTIRPLQDMPYYLYIEKLKQLESAAIPSFLSPPKSEVS
;
A
#
# COMPACT_ATOMS: atom_id res chain seq x y z
N MET A 1 -1.22 6.85 -14.14
CA MET A 1 0.16 6.50 -13.74
C MET A 1 0.51 7.34 -12.53
N HIS A 2 0.84 6.73 -11.39
CA HIS A 2 1.25 7.48 -10.19
C HIS A 2 2.59 8.15 -10.47
N THR A 3 2.66 9.47 -10.34
CA THR A 3 3.88 10.24 -10.62
C THR A 3 4.53 10.62 -9.29
N PRO A 4 5.58 9.93 -8.84
CA PRO A 4 6.21 10.23 -7.57
C PRO A 4 6.88 11.62 -7.59
N ILE A 5 6.74 12.38 -6.50
CA ILE A 5 7.35 13.71 -6.33
C ILE A 5 8.35 13.79 -5.17
N GLN A 6 8.25 12.88 -4.20
CA GLN A 6 9.16 12.79 -3.07
C GLN A 6 9.29 11.32 -2.62
N PHE A 7 10.45 10.94 -2.09
CA PHE A 7 10.75 9.58 -1.65
C PHE A 7 11.16 9.54 -0.17
N PHE A 8 10.78 8.46 0.51
CA PHE A 8 11.03 8.28 1.94
C PHE A 8 11.48 6.84 2.23
N MET A 9 12.49 6.71 3.11
CA MET A 9 13.01 5.41 3.59
C MET A 9 12.37 4.96 4.91
N VAL A 10 11.58 5.84 5.52
CA VAL A 10 10.75 5.59 6.69
C VAL A 10 9.35 6.14 6.40
N VAL A 11 8.36 5.68 7.15
CA VAL A 11 7.00 6.21 7.03
C VAL A 11 6.98 7.69 7.47
N PRO A 12 6.67 8.65 6.59
CA PRO A 12 6.90 10.08 6.86
C PRO A 12 5.87 10.69 7.82
N GLU A 13 4.66 10.17 7.83
CA GLU A 13 3.53 10.55 8.67
C GLU A 13 2.62 9.33 8.87
N ASP A 14 1.60 9.41 9.71
CA ASP A 14 0.67 8.29 9.85
C ASP A 14 -0.02 8.01 8.50
N LEU A 15 0.22 6.81 7.96
CA LEU A 15 -0.35 6.38 6.67
C LEU A 15 -1.40 5.31 6.88
N PHE A 16 -2.43 5.33 6.04
CA PHE A 16 -3.62 4.53 6.20
C PHE A 16 -3.89 3.66 4.97
N ARG A 17 -4.29 2.41 5.23
CA ARG A 17 -4.73 1.43 4.23
C ARG A 17 -6.07 0.85 4.64
N LEU A 18 -7.01 0.76 3.70
CA LEU A 18 -8.23 0.00 3.92
C LEU A 18 -7.92 -1.51 3.93
N GLY A 19 -8.26 -2.18 5.03
CA GLY A 19 -8.03 -3.61 5.23
C GLY A 19 -9.33 -4.38 5.50
N ARG A 20 -9.23 -5.37 6.38
CA ARG A 20 -10.34 -6.14 6.96
C ARG A 20 -10.30 -6.03 8.48
N LYS A 21 -11.23 -6.69 9.18
CA LYS A 21 -11.26 -6.69 10.66
C LYS A 21 -9.97 -7.22 11.28
N THR A 22 -9.28 -8.14 10.59
CA THR A 22 -8.13 -8.90 11.13
C THR A 22 -6.82 -8.72 10.37
N THR A 23 -6.79 -7.91 9.30
CA THR A 23 -5.59 -7.72 8.46
C THR A 23 -5.59 -6.35 7.80
N ALA A 24 -4.42 -5.72 7.70
CA ALA A 24 -4.20 -4.47 7.00
C ALA A 24 -4.14 -4.64 5.47
N LYS A 25 -4.05 -5.89 4.99
CA LYS A 25 -3.93 -6.24 3.56
C LYS A 25 -2.75 -5.55 2.88
N LEU A 26 -1.61 -5.44 3.56
CA LEU A 26 -0.43 -4.82 2.95
C LEU A 26 0.13 -5.67 1.82
N ASP A 27 -0.11 -6.98 1.85
CA ASP A 27 0.29 -7.95 0.83
C ASP A 27 -0.69 -8.09 -0.34
N TYR A 28 -1.82 -7.37 -0.30
CA TYR A 28 -2.83 -7.43 -1.35
C TYR A 28 -2.44 -6.52 -2.51
N ILE A 29 -1.68 -7.10 -3.45
CA ILE A 29 -1.18 -6.46 -4.67
C ILE A 29 -1.80 -7.13 -5.89
N ARG A 30 -2.19 -6.32 -6.88
CA ARG A 30 -2.70 -6.75 -8.19
C ARG A 30 -1.59 -6.64 -9.24
N PRO A 31 -0.95 -7.75 -9.67
CA PRO A 31 0.08 -7.70 -10.70
C PRO A 31 -0.51 -7.60 -12.12
N THR A 32 0.32 -7.28 -13.11
CA THR A 32 -0.04 -7.44 -14.54
C THR A 32 0.18 -8.88 -15.04
N PRO A 33 -0.58 -9.32 -16.06
CA PRO A 33 -1.81 -8.68 -16.53
C PRO A 33 -2.92 -8.75 -15.46
N PRO A 34 -3.85 -7.78 -15.42
CA PRO A 34 -5.04 -7.92 -14.60
C PRO A 34 -5.82 -9.19 -14.97
N ARG A 35 -6.68 -9.67 -14.06
CA ARG A 35 -7.50 -10.87 -14.34
C ARG A 35 -8.53 -10.58 -15.45
N ASP A 36 -9.13 -9.40 -15.39
CA ASP A 36 -9.96 -8.86 -16.47
C ASP A 36 -9.33 -7.58 -17.04
N GLU A 37 -8.86 -7.62 -18.28
CA GLU A 37 -8.21 -6.47 -18.92
C GLU A 37 -9.13 -5.26 -19.16
N LYS A 38 -10.46 -5.45 -19.13
CA LYS A 38 -11.43 -4.38 -19.37
C LYS A 38 -11.85 -3.68 -18.09
N GLU A 39 -11.90 -4.40 -16.97
CA GLU A 39 -12.48 -3.91 -15.72
C GLU A 39 -11.45 -3.74 -14.59
N ASP A 40 -10.40 -4.56 -14.55
CA ASP A 40 -9.48 -4.57 -13.44
C ASP A 40 -8.32 -3.59 -13.63
N THR A 41 -8.02 -2.88 -12.54
CA THR A 41 -6.79 -2.09 -12.42
C THR A 41 -5.68 -2.92 -11.77
N TRP A 42 -4.45 -2.70 -12.21
CA TRP A 42 -3.25 -3.33 -11.63
C TRP A 42 -2.47 -2.31 -10.78
N ASP A 43 -1.79 -2.82 -9.76
CA ASP A 43 -0.96 -2.04 -8.84
C ASP A 43 0.50 -2.02 -9.28
N VAL A 44 1.03 -3.15 -9.73
CA VAL A 44 2.43 -3.28 -10.18
C VAL A 44 2.52 -3.97 -11.52
N LYS A 45 3.49 -3.55 -12.34
CA LYS A 45 3.86 -4.29 -13.54
C LYS A 45 4.79 -5.43 -13.14
N VAL A 46 4.47 -6.63 -13.59
CA VAL A 46 5.27 -7.84 -13.40
C VAL A 46 5.72 -8.37 -14.75
N TYR A 47 6.98 -8.77 -14.83
CA TYR A 47 7.58 -9.40 -16.01
C TYR A 47 8.35 -10.65 -15.62
N ASN A 48 8.50 -11.59 -16.57
CA ASN A 48 9.31 -12.78 -16.35
C ASN A 48 10.78 -12.48 -16.66
N LYS A 49 11.67 -12.89 -15.77
CA LYS A 49 13.12 -12.91 -15.97
C LYS A 49 13.65 -14.25 -15.52
N ASP A 50 14.15 -15.05 -16.46
CA ASP A 50 14.74 -16.38 -16.21
C ASP A 50 13.82 -17.31 -15.39
N GLY A 51 12.52 -17.31 -15.70
CA GLY A 51 11.53 -18.15 -15.01
C GLY A 51 11.00 -17.55 -13.70
N VAL A 52 11.51 -16.40 -13.26
CA VAL A 52 11.08 -15.72 -12.03
C VAL A 52 10.26 -14.48 -12.38
N SER A 53 9.13 -14.30 -11.70
CA SER A 53 8.32 -13.08 -11.81
C SER A 53 8.97 -11.94 -11.03
N PHE A 54 9.29 -10.83 -11.72
CA PHE A 54 9.87 -9.62 -11.15
C PHE A 54 8.89 -8.45 -11.19
N VAL A 55 8.88 -7.63 -10.14
CA VAL A 55 8.20 -6.34 -10.11
C VAL A 55 9.09 -5.29 -10.76
N ASP A 56 8.55 -4.53 -11.70
CA ASP A 56 9.15 -3.31 -12.22
C ASP A 56 9.06 -2.20 -11.18
N SER A 57 10.20 -1.80 -10.62
CA SER A 57 10.32 -0.77 -9.57
C SER A 57 9.87 0.62 -10.02
N LYS A 58 9.85 0.88 -11.33
CA LYS A 58 9.36 2.13 -11.90
C LYS A 58 7.86 2.12 -12.16
N SER A 59 7.19 0.99 -11.91
CA SER A 59 5.73 0.88 -12.00
C SER A 59 5.03 1.44 -10.75
N GLY A 60 3.81 0.97 -10.46
CA GLY A 60 3.07 1.38 -9.26
C GLY A 60 3.51 0.62 -8.00
N GLY A 61 2.57 0.36 -7.09
CA GLY A 61 2.87 -0.29 -5.81
C GLY A 61 1.67 -0.28 -4.86
N LEU A 62 1.93 -0.53 -3.57
CA LEU A 62 0.87 -0.53 -2.56
C LEU A 62 0.41 0.89 -2.24
N SER A 63 -0.86 1.18 -2.50
CA SER A 63 -1.47 2.48 -2.19
C SER A 63 -1.72 2.69 -0.70
N LEU A 64 -1.31 3.84 -0.19
CA LEU A 64 -1.55 4.37 1.14
C LEU A 64 -2.07 5.80 1.05
N PHE A 65 -2.66 6.30 2.14
CA PHE A 65 -3.20 7.65 2.23
C PHE A 65 -2.84 8.26 3.58
N ASN A 66 -2.58 9.56 3.67
CA ASN A 66 -2.43 10.22 4.98
C ASN A 66 -3.79 10.57 5.64
N TYR A 67 -4.87 10.06 5.10
CA TYR A 67 -6.23 10.28 5.59
C TYR A 67 -7.05 9.01 5.43
N ARG A 68 -8.11 8.91 6.24
CA ARG A 68 -9.08 7.82 6.15
C ARG A 68 -10.32 8.33 5.42
N ASN A 69 -10.60 7.77 4.25
CA ASN A 69 -11.79 8.14 3.47
C ASN A 69 -12.97 7.22 3.84
N PRO A 70 -14.00 7.70 4.57
CA PRO A 70 -15.14 6.85 4.95
C PRO A 70 -15.90 6.31 3.74
N LYS A 71 -15.82 6.96 2.58
CA LYS A 71 -16.47 6.46 1.34
C LYS A 71 -15.90 5.13 0.86
N PHE A 72 -14.68 4.77 1.26
CA PHE A 72 -14.08 3.48 0.92
C PHE A 72 -14.35 2.40 1.97
N GLY A 73 -14.86 2.77 3.15
CA GLY A 73 -15.17 1.87 4.26
C GLY A 73 -14.58 2.32 5.59
N ASN A 74 -14.82 1.52 6.63
CA ASN A 74 -14.48 1.87 8.01
C ASN A 74 -13.29 1.10 8.60
N LEU A 75 -12.84 0.04 7.93
CA LEU A 75 -11.81 -0.88 8.43
C LEU A 75 -10.40 -0.42 8.03
N TRP A 76 -10.05 0.80 8.44
CA TRP A 76 -8.75 1.40 8.16
C TRP A 76 -7.69 0.92 9.14
N TRP A 77 -6.53 0.58 8.61
CA TRP A 77 -5.31 0.28 9.35
C TRP A 77 -4.33 1.42 9.19
N LYS A 78 -3.57 1.68 10.24
CA LYS A 78 -2.57 2.74 10.31
C LYS A 78 -1.18 2.14 10.40
N ILE A 79 -0.26 2.61 9.58
CA ILE A 79 1.17 2.39 9.72
C ILE A 79 1.72 3.67 10.38
N PRO A 80 2.23 3.60 11.62
CA PRO A 80 2.68 4.78 12.34
C PRO A 80 3.83 5.51 11.64
N ALA A 81 3.87 6.83 11.78
CA ALA A 81 5.03 7.64 11.41
C ALA A 81 6.34 7.08 12.01
N SER A 82 7.45 7.26 11.31
CA SER A 82 8.78 6.75 11.66
C SER A 82 8.93 5.22 11.67
N THR A 83 7.91 4.45 11.28
CA THR A 83 8.06 3.01 11.04
C THR A 83 9.15 2.79 9.98
N LYS A 84 10.14 1.95 10.30
CA LYS A 84 11.21 1.59 9.37
C LYS A 84 10.65 0.69 8.27
N LEU A 85 10.99 1.01 7.03
CA LEU A 85 10.64 0.15 5.91
C LEU A 85 11.61 -1.05 5.83
N PRO A 86 11.12 -2.25 5.48
CA PRO A 86 11.97 -3.36 5.12
C PRO A 86 12.97 -2.98 4.04
N SER A 87 14.18 -3.52 4.11
CA SER A 87 15.25 -3.25 3.13
C SER A 87 14.77 -3.48 1.70
N GLY A 88 15.13 -2.58 0.78
CA GLY A 88 14.72 -2.67 -0.62
C GLY A 88 13.32 -2.12 -0.91
N LEU A 89 12.58 -1.60 0.08
CA LEU A 89 11.35 -0.84 -0.14
C LEU A 89 11.56 0.65 0.18
N HIS A 90 10.78 1.50 -0.47
CA HIS A 90 10.64 2.91 -0.14
C HIS A 90 9.17 3.35 -0.28
N ILE A 91 8.84 4.50 0.29
CA ILE A 91 7.57 5.18 0.04
C ILE A 91 7.81 6.32 -0.95
N SER A 92 6.83 6.58 -1.78
CA SER A 92 6.74 7.81 -2.56
C SER A 92 5.48 8.58 -2.20
N LEU A 93 5.58 9.90 -2.12
CA LEU A 93 4.43 10.79 -2.24
C LEU A 93 4.14 10.96 -3.73
N ASP A 94 2.91 10.69 -4.14
CA ASP A 94 2.51 10.81 -5.53
C ASP A 94 1.87 12.17 -5.82
N LYS A 95 2.12 12.69 -7.03
CA LYS A 95 1.51 13.92 -7.53
C LYS A 95 0.01 13.76 -7.53
N GLY A 96 -0.66 14.74 -6.93
CA GLY A 96 -2.11 14.74 -6.75
C GLY A 96 -2.46 14.98 -5.29
N GLY A 97 -3.75 14.89 -5.00
CA GLY A 97 -4.28 15.25 -3.69
C GLY A 97 -4.86 16.66 -3.65
N LYS A 98 -5.66 16.92 -2.61
CA LYS A 98 -6.37 18.19 -2.41
C LYS A 98 -6.54 18.43 -0.92
N GLU A 99 -6.39 19.68 -0.48
CA GLU A 99 -6.66 20.07 0.93
C GLU A 99 -5.87 19.21 1.95
N GLY A 100 -4.58 18.95 1.68
CA GLY A 100 -3.72 18.18 2.59
C GLY A 100 -3.94 16.66 2.58
N LYS A 101 -4.83 16.16 1.71
CA LYS A 101 -5.09 14.73 1.53
C LYS A 101 -4.28 14.19 0.36
N PHE A 102 -3.32 13.33 0.66
CA PHE A 102 -2.34 12.84 -0.29
C PHE A 102 -2.38 11.32 -0.44
N HIS A 103 -1.92 10.87 -1.61
CA HIS A 103 -1.72 9.48 -1.94
C HIS A 103 -0.23 9.15 -1.87
N PHE A 104 0.08 8.03 -1.25
CA PHE A 104 1.43 7.50 -1.12
C PHE A 104 1.48 6.10 -1.69
N THR A 105 2.64 5.70 -2.20
CA THR A 105 2.86 4.35 -2.70
C THR A 105 4.10 3.73 -2.07
N ILE A 106 3.97 2.53 -1.49
CA ILE A 106 5.12 1.67 -1.18
C ILE A 106 5.58 0.98 -2.47
N ARG A 107 6.87 1.09 -2.81
CA ARG A 107 7.46 0.49 -4.01
C ARG A 107 8.80 -0.18 -3.71
N PRO A 108 9.24 -1.13 -4.55
CA PRO A 108 10.63 -1.57 -4.55
C PRO A 108 11.59 -0.44 -4.93
N LEU A 109 12.77 -0.39 -4.30
CA LEU A 109 13.86 0.52 -4.70
C LEU A 109 14.48 0.14 -6.05
N GLN A 110 14.44 -1.14 -6.38
CA GLN A 110 14.93 -1.73 -7.61
C GLN A 110 14.05 -2.91 -7.97
N ASP A 111 14.10 -3.34 -9.22
CA ASP A 111 13.34 -4.50 -9.66
C ASP A 111 13.69 -5.70 -8.76
N MET A 112 12.66 -6.39 -8.28
CA MET A 112 12.82 -7.50 -7.34
C MET A 112 11.83 -8.62 -7.63
N PRO A 113 12.13 -9.85 -7.21
CA PRO A 113 11.17 -10.94 -7.33
C PRO A 113 9.83 -10.58 -6.65
N TYR A 114 8.72 -10.89 -7.33
CA TYR A 114 7.38 -10.60 -6.84
C TYR A 114 7.12 -11.21 -5.47
N TYR A 115 7.54 -12.45 -5.25
CA TYR A 115 7.38 -13.10 -3.94
C TYR A 115 8.11 -12.32 -2.83
N LEU A 116 9.31 -11.82 -3.10
CA LEU A 116 10.12 -11.06 -2.14
C LEU A 116 9.47 -9.70 -1.83
N TYR A 117 8.86 -9.06 -2.84
CA TYR A 117 8.08 -7.84 -2.63
C TYR A 117 6.90 -8.09 -1.67
N ILE A 118 6.14 -9.16 -1.91
CA ILE A 118 5.02 -9.56 -1.04
C ILE A 118 5.48 -9.88 0.38
N GLU A 119 6.57 -10.63 0.55
CA GLU A 119 7.13 -10.96 1.86
C GLU A 119 7.52 -9.70 2.65
N LYS A 120 8.16 -8.72 1.99
CA LYS A 120 8.53 -7.46 2.63
C LYS A 120 7.29 -6.64 3.02
N LEU A 121 6.24 -6.64 2.21
CA LEU A 121 4.96 -5.99 2.59
C LEU A 121 4.33 -6.67 3.81
N LYS A 122 4.39 -8.01 3.91
CA LYS A 122 3.95 -8.76 5.10
C LYS A 122 4.78 -8.45 6.34
N GLN A 123 6.10 -8.27 6.20
CA GLN A 123 6.95 -7.86 7.32
C GLN A 123 6.49 -6.51 7.90
N LEU A 124 6.14 -5.56 7.02
CA LEU A 124 5.64 -4.25 7.44
C LEU A 124 4.25 -4.33 8.12
N GLU A 125 3.45 -5.35 7.81
CA GLU A 125 2.11 -5.52 8.39
C GLU A 125 2.15 -5.68 9.92
N SER A 126 3.26 -6.20 10.47
CA SER A 126 3.46 -6.29 11.93
C SER A 126 3.46 -4.94 12.65
N ALA A 127 3.78 -3.85 11.95
CA ALA A 127 3.74 -2.49 12.50
C ALA A 127 2.36 -1.82 12.33
N ALA A 128 1.45 -2.41 11.54
CA ALA A 128 0.15 -1.83 11.28
C ALA A 128 -0.79 -2.06 12.48
N ILE A 129 -1.51 -1.00 12.88
CA ILE A 129 -2.49 -1.07 13.97
C ILE A 129 -3.89 -0.71 13.46
N PRO A 130 -4.95 -1.31 14.02
CA PRO A 130 -6.32 -0.92 13.71
C PRO A 130 -6.55 0.56 14.00
N SER A 131 -7.20 1.26 13.06
CA SER A 131 -7.56 2.67 13.16
C SER A 131 -8.95 2.91 12.57
N PHE A 132 -9.89 2.03 12.95
CA PHE A 132 -11.23 1.98 12.39
C PHE A 132 -12.02 3.27 12.65
N LEU A 133 -12.90 3.63 11.72
CA LEU A 133 -13.72 4.85 11.79
C LEU A 133 -15.02 4.68 12.62
N SER A 134 -15.26 3.53 13.25
CA SER A 134 -16.44 3.28 14.07
C SER A 134 -16.08 2.53 15.35
N PRO A 135 -16.56 2.95 16.54
CA PRO A 135 -16.69 2.06 17.69
C PRO A 135 -17.80 1.01 17.41
N PRO A 136 -17.82 -0.15 18.10
CA PRO A 136 -19.01 -1.01 18.08
C PRO A 136 -20.22 -0.18 18.53
N LYS A 137 -21.35 -0.31 17.84
CA LYS A 137 -22.62 0.22 18.36
C LYS A 137 -22.81 -0.41 19.74
N SER A 138 -22.71 0.40 20.78
CA SER A 138 -23.21 0.05 22.11
C SER A 138 -24.67 -0.38 21.97
N GLU A 139 -25.00 -1.42 22.72
CA GLU A 139 -26.26 -2.15 22.76
C GLU A 139 -27.49 -1.24 22.62
N VAL A 140 -28.43 -1.68 21.78
CA VAL A 140 -29.80 -1.18 21.83
C VAL A 140 -30.41 -1.78 23.08
N SER A 141 -30.81 -0.90 24.00
CA SER A 141 -31.50 -1.19 25.26
C SER A 141 -32.78 -1.99 25.09
#